data_AF-A0A6N2NBF3-F1
#
_entry.id   AF-A0A6N2NBF3-F1
#
_cell.length_a   1.000
_cell.length_b   1.000
_cell.length_c   1.000
_cell.angle_alpha   90.00
_cell.angle_beta   90.00
_cell.angle_gamma   90.00
#
_symmetry.space_group_name_H-M   'P 1'
#
loop_
_entity.id
_entity.type
_entity.pdbx_description
1 polymer ?
#
loop_
_entity_poly.entity_id
_entity_poly.type
_entity_poly.pdbx_seq_one_letter_code
_entity_poly.pdbx_strand_id
1 'polypeptide(L)'
;MGFHRSSIGRILDMYPCLLTSDPHLHLYPTFDFLLNEVEIPFLDISRSINRCPRLLVSSVSHQLRPAFVFLKELGFVGPRKLNHQTTLLLVYNVERSLMSKIEFLMGLGFEFAEVKNMVVRAPGILTLSVERNMEPKFEYFVREMKGDLGGIEEVSAVFFV
;
A
#
# COMPACT_ATOMS: atom_id res chain seq x y z
N MET A 1 8.31 20.62 -7.55
CA MET A 1 7.81 19.24 -7.31
C MET A 1 7.62 18.41 -8.60
N GLY A 2 8.02 18.86 -9.80
CA GLY A 2 8.04 17.99 -11.00
C GLY A 2 6.67 17.47 -11.50
N PHE A 3 5.56 18.11 -11.13
CA PHE A 3 4.23 17.72 -11.63
C PHE A 3 3.98 18.29 -13.03
N HIS A 4 3.48 17.44 -13.93
CA HIS A 4 2.94 17.91 -15.21
C HIS A 4 1.58 18.59 -14.99
N ARG A 5 1.26 19.65 -15.75
CA ARG A 5 0.02 20.43 -15.59
C ARG A 5 -1.24 19.57 -15.70
N SER A 6 -1.26 18.61 -16.64
CA SER A 6 -2.40 17.69 -16.80
C SER A 6 -2.61 16.78 -15.59
N SER A 7 -1.53 16.41 -14.90
CA SER A 7 -1.62 15.61 -13.67
C SER A 7 -2.27 16.38 -12.54
N ILE A 8 -1.95 17.67 -12.40
CA ILE A 8 -2.54 18.54 -11.38
C ILE A 8 -4.04 18.70 -11.64
N GLY A 9 -4.45 18.97 -12.89
CA GLY A 9 -5.87 19.07 -13.26
C GLY A 9 -6.66 17.83 -12.84
N ARG A 10 -6.19 16.64 -13.24
CA ARG A 10 -6.82 15.37 -12.84
C ARG A 10 -6.93 15.20 -11.32
N ILE A 11 -5.88 15.57 -10.57
CA ILE A 11 -5.88 15.47 -9.10
C ILE A 11 -6.95 16.38 -8.49
N LEU A 12 -7.07 17.61 -8.97
CA LEU A 12 -8.08 18.56 -8.52
C LEU A 12 -9.49 18.10 -8.90
N ASP A 13 -9.66 17.47 -10.06
CA ASP A 13 -10.95 16.89 -10.47
C ASP A 13 -11.37 15.73 -9.54
N MET A 14 -10.42 14.88 -9.13
CA MET A 14 -10.69 13.77 -8.19
C MET A 14 -10.90 14.26 -6.76
N TYR A 15 -10.23 15.34 -6.36
CA TYR A 15 -10.27 15.89 -5.01
C TYR A 15 -10.49 17.41 -5.04
N PRO A 16 -11.71 17.89 -5.36
CA PRO A 16 -12.00 19.31 -5.46
C PRO A 16 -11.77 20.08 -4.15
N CYS A 17 -11.83 19.40 -3.00
CA CYS A 17 -11.52 19.98 -1.70
C CYS A 17 -10.10 20.56 -1.61
N LEU A 18 -9.17 20.12 -2.47
CA LEU A 18 -7.83 20.68 -2.53
C LEU A 18 -7.79 22.13 -3.02
N LEU A 19 -8.85 22.61 -3.69
CA LEU A 19 -8.98 24.01 -4.11
C LEU A 19 -9.28 24.95 -2.94
N THR A 20 -9.89 24.43 -1.87
CA THR A 20 -10.31 25.21 -0.69
C THR A 20 -9.55 24.85 0.58
N SER A 21 -8.76 23.76 0.56
CA SER A 21 -7.95 23.33 1.70
C SER A 21 -6.79 24.28 1.98
N ASP A 22 -6.51 24.55 3.25
CA ASP A 22 -5.30 25.24 3.65
C ASP A 22 -4.06 24.35 3.35
N PRO A 23 -3.16 24.78 2.44
CA PRO A 23 -1.99 24.00 2.09
C PRO A 23 -1.02 23.80 3.27
N HIS A 24 -0.98 24.72 4.23
CA HIS A 24 -0.12 24.61 5.42
C HIS A 24 -0.62 23.54 6.39
N LEU A 25 -1.93 23.27 6.41
CA LEU A 25 -2.53 22.29 7.31
C LEU A 25 -2.65 20.90 6.67
N HIS A 26 -2.74 20.81 5.34
CA HIS A 26 -3.05 19.55 4.66
C HIS A 26 -1.98 19.09 3.67
N LEU A 27 -1.46 19.98 2.83
CA LEU A 27 -0.52 19.60 1.76
C LEU A 27 0.92 19.51 2.26
N TYR A 28 1.42 20.57 2.91
CA TYR A 28 2.81 20.61 3.37
C TYR A 28 3.12 19.53 4.40
N PRO A 29 2.26 19.21 5.39
CA PRO A 29 2.52 18.09 6.29
C PRO A 29 2.62 16.75 5.56
N THR A 30 1.83 16.55 4.49
CA THR A 30 1.91 15.33 3.68
C THR A 30 3.23 15.23 2.93
N PHE A 31 3.69 16.33 2.32
CA PHE A 31 4.99 16.36 1.64
C PHE A 31 6.16 16.19 2.61
N ASP A 32 6.11 16.89 3.75
CA ASP A 32 7.10 16.77 4.82
C ASP A 32 7.20 15.33 5.32
N PHE A 33 6.06 14.69 5.62
CA PHE A 33 5.99 13.29 6.01
C PHE A 33 6.63 12.36 4.96
N LEU A 34 6.28 12.51 3.67
CA LEU A 34 6.82 11.65 2.62
C LEU A 34 8.33 11.86 2.40
N LEU A 35 8.81 13.10 2.47
CA LEU A 35 10.21 13.45 2.24
C LEU A 35 11.10 13.11 3.43
N ASN A 36 10.67 13.42 4.64
CA ASN A 36 11.52 13.45 5.83
C ASN A 36 11.30 12.25 6.76
N GLU A 37 10.10 11.66 6.78
CA GLU A 37 9.83 10.48 7.62
C GLU A 37 9.87 9.18 6.83
N VAL A 38 9.21 9.15 5.69
CA VAL A 38 9.21 7.97 4.80
C VAL A 38 10.48 7.92 3.93
N GLU A 39 11.18 9.06 3.80
CA GLU A 39 12.41 9.22 3.03
C GLU A 39 12.24 8.88 1.53
N ILE A 40 11.11 9.28 0.95
CA ILE A 40 10.90 9.18 -0.49
C ILE A 40 11.78 10.23 -1.19
N PRO A 41 12.62 9.85 -2.17
CA PRO A 41 13.44 10.81 -2.89
C PRO A 41 12.58 11.91 -3.52
N PHE A 42 13.06 13.15 -3.48
CA PHE A 42 12.32 14.31 -3.98
C PHE A 42 11.83 14.13 -5.44
N LEU A 43 12.65 13.50 -6.29
CA LEU A 43 12.31 13.23 -7.69
C LEU A 43 11.17 12.20 -7.87
N ASP A 44 10.89 11.41 -6.84
CA ASP A 44 9.92 10.34 -6.83
C ASP A 44 8.58 10.73 -6.17
N ILE A 45 8.53 11.88 -5.46
CA ILE A 45 7.30 12.39 -4.84
C ILE A 45 6.17 12.56 -5.86
N SER A 46 6.45 13.14 -7.03
CA SER A 46 5.40 13.32 -8.05
C SER A 46 4.86 11.99 -8.56
N ARG A 47 5.72 10.95 -8.65
CA ARG A 47 5.31 9.59 -9.03
C ARG A 47 4.42 8.97 -7.96
N SER A 48 4.77 9.10 -6.69
CA SER A 48 3.95 8.66 -5.56
C SER A 48 2.56 9.30 -5.58
N ILE A 49 2.49 10.62 -5.70
CA ILE A 49 1.23 11.36 -5.70
C ILE A 49 0.40 11.04 -6.96
N ASN A 50 1.02 10.95 -8.14
CA ASN A 50 0.28 10.61 -9.37
C ASN A 50 -0.34 9.20 -9.31
N ARG A 51 0.38 8.26 -8.69
CA ARG A 51 -0.08 6.88 -8.50
C ARG A 51 -1.21 6.79 -7.48
N CYS A 52 -1.11 7.54 -6.37
CA CYS A 52 -2.12 7.56 -5.32
C CYS A 52 -2.36 8.99 -4.81
N PRO A 53 -3.22 9.78 -5.48
CA PRO A 53 -3.46 11.16 -5.07
C PRO A 53 -4.21 11.26 -3.74
N ARG A 54 -4.84 10.16 -3.30
CA ARG A 54 -5.43 10.03 -1.95
C ARG A 54 -4.42 10.35 -0.84
N LEU A 55 -3.11 10.22 -1.08
CA LEU A 55 -2.07 10.66 -0.16
C LEU A 55 -2.27 12.11 0.29
N LEU A 56 -2.64 13.01 -0.63
CA LEU A 56 -2.78 14.46 -0.35
C LEU A 56 -3.98 14.82 0.51
N VAL A 57 -4.99 13.94 0.56
CA VAL A 57 -6.23 14.16 1.33
C VAL A 57 -6.33 13.24 2.55
N SER A 58 -5.28 12.46 2.83
CA SER A 58 -5.23 11.57 3.98
C SER A 58 -4.59 12.28 5.16
N SER A 59 -5.14 12.09 6.37
CA SER A 59 -4.54 12.65 7.59
C SER A 59 -3.17 12.02 7.85
N VAL A 60 -2.13 12.85 7.96
CA VAL A 60 -0.80 12.37 8.35
C VAL A 60 -0.84 11.67 9.70
N SER A 61 -1.48 12.28 10.70
CA SER A 61 -1.51 11.78 12.08
C SER A 61 -2.40 10.55 12.27
N HIS A 62 -3.56 10.49 11.61
CA HIS A 62 -4.55 9.43 11.85
C HIS A 62 -4.56 8.32 10.81
N GLN A 63 -3.90 8.50 9.66
CA GLN A 63 -3.90 7.51 8.56
C GLN A 63 -2.48 7.17 8.12
N LEU A 64 -1.71 8.15 7.60
CA LEU A 64 -0.43 7.84 6.93
C LEU A 64 0.64 7.35 7.92
N ARG A 65 0.80 8.02 9.06
CA ARG A 65 1.82 7.68 10.06
C ARG A 65 1.52 6.34 10.77
N PRO A 66 0.29 6.04 11.22
CA PRO A 66 -0.03 4.72 11.76
C PRO A 66 0.24 3.60 10.75
N ALA A 67 -0.14 3.78 9.48
CA ALA A 67 0.15 2.80 8.43
C ALA A 67 1.66 2.64 8.21
N PHE A 68 2.43 3.73 8.24
CA PHE A 68 3.89 3.67 8.09
C PHE A 68 4.58 2.90 9.22
N VAL A 69 4.17 3.13 10.47
CA VAL A 69 4.70 2.40 11.64
C VAL A 69 4.42 0.90 11.49
N PHE A 70 3.18 0.54 11.17
CA PHE A 70 2.80 -0.85 10.93
C PHE A 70 3.62 -1.50 9.80
N LEU A 71 3.78 -0.81 8.66
CA LEU A 71 4.56 -1.33 7.54
C LEU A 71 6.04 -1.52 7.92
N LYS A 72 6.62 -0.64 8.74
CA LYS A 72 7.98 -0.84 9.25
C LYS A 72 8.08 -2.09 10.13
N GLU A 73 7.13 -2.32 11.02
CA GLU A 73 7.07 -3.52 11.87
C GLU A 73 6.92 -4.80 11.01
N LEU A 74 6.14 -4.70 9.94
CA LEU A 74 5.98 -5.72 8.90
C LEU A 74 7.23 -5.90 8.03
N GLY A 75 8.29 -5.12 8.22
CA GLY A 75 9.60 -5.37 7.62
C GLY A 75 9.92 -4.53 6.37
N PHE A 76 9.14 -3.48 6.09
CA PHE A 76 9.46 -2.50 5.05
C PHE A 76 10.57 -1.54 5.54
N VAL A 77 11.80 -2.08 5.64
CA VAL A 77 12.99 -1.38 6.14
C VAL A 77 14.22 -1.67 5.28
N GLY A 78 15.26 -0.85 5.42
CA GLY A 78 16.53 -1.02 4.71
C GLY A 78 16.33 -1.09 3.18
N PRO A 79 16.88 -2.10 2.48
CA PRO A 79 16.70 -2.27 1.03
C PRO A 79 15.25 -2.49 0.57
N ARG A 80 14.35 -2.86 1.49
CA ARG A 80 12.92 -3.11 1.24
C ARG A 80 12.02 -1.99 1.79
N LYS A 81 12.60 -0.84 2.16
CA LYS A 81 11.82 0.31 2.62
C LYS A 81 10.82 0.80 1.57
N LEU A 82 9.82 1.55 2.02
CA LEU A 82 8.84 2.15 1.13
C LEU A 82 9.51 3.02 0.07
N ASN A 83 8.97 2.96 -1.14
CA ASN A 83 9.42 3.73 -2.30
C ASN A 83 8.18 4.21 -3.07
N HIS A 84 8.38 4.93 -4.18
CA HIS A 84 7.26 5.51 -4.92
C HIS A 84 6.23 4.49 -5.45
N GLN A 85 6.59 3.21 -5.54
CA GLN A 85 5.70 2.15 -5.96
C GLN A 85 4.82 1.62 -4.83
N THR A 86 5.26 1.76 -3.58
CA THR A 86 4.61 1.21 -2.38
C THR A 86 4.00 2.27 -1.46
N THR A 87 4.23 3.57 -1.71
CA THR A 87 3.61 4.66 -0.92
C THR A 87 2.09 4.60 -0.88
N LEU A 88 1.44 3.98 -1.87
CA LEU A 88 -0.01 3.77 -1.85
C LEU A 88 -0.47 2.93 -0.63
N LEU A 89 0.40 2.11 -0.03
CA LEU A 89 0.03 1.31 1.15
C LEU A 89 -0.29 2.19 2.38
N LEU A 90 0.23 3.42 2.40
CA LEU A 90 0.03 4.37 3.50
C LEU A 90 -1.43 4.84 3.65
N VAL A 91 -2.24 4.75 2.58
CA VAL A 91 -3.64 5.19 2.61
C VAL A 91 -4.62 4.08 3.05
N TYR A 92 -4.11 2.87 3.32
CA TYR A 92 -4.91 1.77 3.83
C TYR A 92 -4.96 1.80 5.34
N ASN A 93 -6.16 1.65 5.90
CA ASN A 93 -6.33 1.55 7.34
C ASN A 93 -5.68 0.25 7.85
N VAL A 94 -4.94 0.33 8.97
CA VAL A 94 -4.20 -0.81 9.53
C VAL A 94 -5.16 -1.92 9.93
N GLU A 95 -6.09 -1.64 10.85
CA GLU A 95 -7.00 -2.63 11.42
C GLU A 95 -8.00 -3.17 10.39
N ARG A 96 -8.66 -2.26 9.66
CA ARG A 96 -9.76 -2.64 8.75
C ARG A 96 -9.30 -3.19 7.42
N SER A 97 -8.02 -3.05 7.07
CA SER A 97 -7.55 -3.42 5.74
C SER A 97 -6.23 -4.14 5.70
N LEU A 98 -5.16 -3.62 6.31
CA LEU A 98 -3.87 -4.31 6.22
C LEU A 98 -3.89 -5.60 7.04
N MET A 99 -4.38 -5.53 8.29
CA MET A 99 -4.49 -6.68 9.19
C MET A 99 -5.41 -7.77 8.64
N SER A 100 -6.57 -7.43 8.08
CA SER A 100 -7.47 -8.45 7.51
C SER A 100 -6.81 -9.25 6.38
N LYS A 101 -5.90 -8.66 5.60
CA LYS A 101 -5.11 -9.38 4.59
C LYS A 101 -4.05 -10.27 5.21
N ILE A 102 -3.41 -9.83 6.29
CA ILE A 102 -2.44 -10.65 7.03
C ILE A 102 -3.14 -11.84 7.67
N GLU A 103 -4.28 -11.61 8.33
CA GLU A 103 -5.10 -12.64 8.97
C GLU A 103 -5.63 -13.65 7.95
N PHE A 104 -6.08 -13.18 6.79
CA PHE A 104 -6.47 -14.07 5.70
C PHE A 104 -5.32 -14.99 5.29
N LEU A 105 -4.13 -14.43 5.02
CA LEU A 105 -2.96 -15.23 4.62
C LEU A 105 -2.55 -16.22 5.72
N MET A 106 -2.57 -15.81 6.99
CA MET A 106 -2.33 -16.75 8.10
C MET A 106 -3.41 -17.84 8.20
N GLY A 107 -4.66 -17.50 7.88
CA GLY A 107 -5.77 -18.45 7.79
C GLY A 107 -5.61 -19.53 6.71
N LEU A 108 -4.71 -19.33 5.75
CA LEU A 108 -4.32 -20.35 4.76
C LEU A 108 -3.28 -21.35 5.30
N GLY A 109 -2.84 -21.19 6.56
CA GLY A 109 -1.87 -22.09 7.21
C GLY A 109 -0.45 -21.56 7.30
N PHE A 110 -0.19 -20.32 6.85
CA PHE A 110 1.14 -19.70 6.93
C PHE A 110 1.42 -19.09 8.30
N GLU A 111 2.66 -19.23 8.79
CA GLU A 111 3.10 -18.52 9.97
C GLU A 111 3.26 -17.02 9.71
N PHE A 112 3.15 -16.20 10.75
CA PHE A 112 3.30 -14.75 10.62
C PHE A 112 4.64 -14.33 9.98
N ALA A 113 5.72 -15.04 10.28
CA ALA A 113 7.04 -14.77 9.68
C ALA A 113 7.06 -15.03 8.16
N GLU A 114 6.35 -16.07 7.72
CA GLU A 114 6.20 -16.42 6.31
C GLU A 114 5.37 -15.38 5.56
N VAL A 115 4.24 -14.97 6.15
CA VAL A 115 3.38 -13.90 5.62
C VAL A 115 4.16 -12.59 5.54
N LYS A 116 4.92 -12.23 6.58
CA LYS A 116 5.80 -11.06 6.58
C LYS A 116 6.79 -11.09 5.42
N ASN A 117 7.43 -12.23 5.19
CA ASN A 117 8.35 -12.40 4.08
C ASN A 117 7.64 -12.27 2.71
N MET A 118 6.44 -12.85 2.59
CA MET A 118 5.60 -12.77 1.40
C MET A 118 5.25 -11.33 1.04
N VAL A 119 4.68 -10.57 1.99
CA VAL A 119 4.21 -9.19 1.74
C VAL A 119 5.35 -8.21 1.48
N VAL A 120 6.53 -8.41 2.06
CA VAL A 120 7.70 -7.57 1.79
C VAL A 120 8.29 -7.86 0.40
N ARG A 121 8.25 -9.12 -0.05
CA ARG A 121 8.68 -9.53 -1.40
C ARG A 121 7.69 -9.08 -2.47
N ALA A 122 6.39 -9.17 -2.20
CA ALA A 122 5.31 -8.82 -3.11
C ALA A 122 4.28 -7.87 -2.46
N PRO A 123 4.62 -6.58 -2.25
CA PRO A 123 3.75 -5.63 -1.54
C PRO A 123 2.39 -5.40 -2.22
N GLY A 124 2.28 -5.68 -3.52
CA GLY A 124 1.04 -5.61 -4.27
C GLY A 124 -0.08 -6.49 -3.70
N ILE A 125 0.26 -7.55 -2.96
CA ILE A 125 -0.73 -8.43 -2.32
C ILE A 125 -1.60 -7.64 -1.34
N LEU A 126 -1.03 -6.65 -0.64
CA LEU A 126 -1.73 -5.81 0.34
C LEU A 126 -2.73 -4.83 -0.30
N THR A 127 -2.77 -4.75 -1.62
CA THR A 127 -3.69 -3.88 -2.38
C THR A 127 -4.97 -4.57 -2.82
N LEU A 128 -5.01 -5.91 -2.73
CA LEU A 128 -6.13 -6.74 -3.15
C LEU A 128 -7.22 -6.76 -2.09
N SER A 129 -8.49 -6.88 -2.48
CA SER A 129 -9.57 -7.17 -1.53
C SER A 129 -9.54 -8.64 -1.17
N VAL A 130 -9.77 -8.95 0.12
CA VAL A 130 -9.88 -10.34 0.57
C VAL A 130 -11.05 -11.01 -0.15
N GLU A 131 -12.24 -10.44 -0.05
CA GLU A 131 -13.47 -11.06 -0.55
C GLU A 131 -13.57 -11.06 -2.09
N ARG A 132 -13.07 -10.00 -2.75
CA ARG A 132 -13.21 -9.84 -4.21
C ARG A 132 -12.05 -10.39 -5.01
N ASN A 133 -10.90 -10.62 -4.39
CA ASN A 133 -9.69 -11.01 -5.11
C ASN A 133 -8.98 -12.20 -4.48
N MET A 134 -8.58 -12.10 -3.21
CA MET A 134 -7.71 -13.12 -2.61
C MET A 134 -8.45 -14.46 -2.46
N GLU A 135 -9.63 -14.44 -1.84
CA GLU A 135 -10.42 -15.64 -1.59
C GLU A 135 -10.84 -16.34 -2.89
N PRO A 136 -11.44 -15.67 -3.89
CA PRO A 136 -11.79 -16.32 -5.16
C PRO A 136 -10.58 -16.90 -5.91
N LYS A 137 -9.44 -16.22 -5.92
CA LYS A 137 -8.21 -16.70 -6.59
C LYS A 137 -7.65 -17.94 -5.88
N PHE A 138 -7.65 -17.91 -4.56
CA PHE A 138 -7.19 -19.04 -3.76
C PHE A 138 -8.11 -20.25 -3.92
N GLU A 139 -9.44 -20.07 -3.86
CA GLU A 139 -10.41 -21.15 -4.09
C GLU A 139 -10.24 -21.80 -5.46
N TYR A 140 -10.06 -20.98 -6.52
CA TYR A 140 -9.82 -21.49 -7.87
C TYR A 140 -8.54 -22.32 -7.95
N PHE A 141 -7.44 -21.85 -7.34
CA PHE A 141 -6.17 -22.58 -7.31
C PHE A 141 -6.29 -23.95 -6.65
N VAL A 142 -6.94 -24.00 -5.47
CA VAL A 142 -7.11 -25.27 -4.73
C VAL A 142 -8.05 -26.23 -5.47
N ARG A 143 -9.19 -25.75 -5.98
CA ARG A 143 -10.22 -26.61 -6.58
C ARG A 143 -9.89 -27.06 -8.00
N GLU A 144 -9.50 -26.11 -8.85
CA GLU A 144 -9.38 -26.35 -10.29
C GLU A 144 -7.96 -26.73 -10.70
N MET A 145 -6.95 -26.16 -10.03
CA MET A 145 -5.55 -26.45 -10.37
C MET A 145 -4.96 -27.62 -9.57
N LYS A 146 -5.68 -28.15 -8.57
CA LYS A 146 -5.19 -29.16 -7.61
C LYS A 146 -3.83 -28.80 -7.03
N GLY A 147 -3.57 -27.51 -6.87
CA GLY A 147 -2.29 -27.01 -6.39
C GLY A 147 -2.03 -27.49 -4.98
N ASP A 148 -0.83 -28.00 -4.73
CA ASP A 148 -0.32 -28.14 -3.36
C ASP A 148 0.17 -26.77 -2.90
N LEU A 149 0.11 -26.49 -1.59
CA LEU A 149 0.71 -25.28 -1.02
C LEU A 149 2.23 -25.47 -0.93
N GLY A 150 2.87 -25.74 -2.07
CA GLY A 150 4.28 -26.15 -2.18
C GLY A 150 5.27 -25.11 -1.66
N GLY A 151 4.81 -23.88 -1.42
CA GLY A 151 5.52 -22.87 -0.64
C GLY A 151 4.96 -21.46 -0.79
N ILE A 152 5.53 -20.52 -0.03
CA ILE A 152 5.16 -19.10 0.00
C ILE A 152 5.19 -18.44 -1.38
N GLU A 153 6.13 -18.84 -2.25
CA GLU A 153 6.30 -18.24 -3.58
C GLU A 153 5.14 -18.58 -4.52
N GLU A 154 4.64 -19.81 -4.44
CA GLU A 154 3.54 -20.29 -5.27
C GLU A 154 2.23 -19.60 -4.88
N VAL A 155 1.95 -19.51 -3.57
CA VAL A 155 0.78 -18.79 -3.07
C VAL A 155 0.85 -17.29 -3.37
N SER A 156 2.04 -16.67 -3.24
CA SER A 156 2.18 -15.27 -3.64
C SER A 156 1.88 -15.06 -5.11
N ALA A 157 2.28 -16.00 -5.99
CA ALA A 157 2.05 -15.90 -7.42
C ALA A 157 0.57 -16.01 -7.79
N VAL A 158 -0.20 -16.89 -7.12
CA VAL A 158 -1.66 -17.08 -7.34
C VAL A 158 -2.42 -15.76 -7.29
N PHE A 159 -2.05 -14.84 -6.40
CA PHE A 159 -2.76 -13.57 -6.27
C PHE A 159 -2.56 -12.61 -7.45
N PHE A 160 -1.55 -12.83 -8.29
CA PHE A 160 -1.24 -12.01 -9.46
C PHE A 160 -1.62 -12.62 -10.81
N VAL A 161 -2.22 -13.82 -10.83
CA VAL A 161 -2.74 -14.50 -12.04
C VAL A 161 -4.18 -14.15 -12.34
#